data_AF-A0A839GWD3-F1
#
_entry.id   AF-A0A839GWD3-F1
#
_cell.length_a   1.000
_cell.length_b   1.000
_cell.length_c   1.000
_cell.angle_alpha   90.00
_cell.angle_beta   90.00
_cell.angle_gamma   90.00
#
_symmetry.space_group_name_H-M   'P 1'
#
loop_
_entity.id
_entity.type
_entity.pdbx_description
1 polymer ?
#
loop_
_entity_poly.entity_id
_entity_poly.type
_entity_poly.pdbx_seq_one_letter_code
_entity_poly.pdbx_strand_id
1 'polypeptide(L)'
;MKALSLSLIFSAVVMSSGMAQTQTGTSPAKPKTAYTIQQQFNSLKFRSSPYKEFGHDYRVVRESGLDALLKSVQDTLKARELSIKNAGKETAVKLEKTQQELAAQQAQVQALRQDNARKEQQIQQIDHDISHLSVLGLDMDKQVYVLVSIAIILGLGALAAVFAFMYKNSNSVTQEKIRAYEEIDQELKDHKAAAREREVKLKREMQSEANKVEELKQELAELRKRTAV
;
A
#
# COMPACT_ATOMS: atom_id res chain seq x y z
N MET A 1 -28.85 -1.72 -13.83
CA MET A 1 -29.40 -1.50 -12.47
C MET A 1 -30.79 -2.11 -12.36
N LYS A 2 -30.91 -3.43 -12.13
CA LYS A 2 -32.21 -4.14 -12.08
C LYS A 2 -32.32 -5.16 -10.93
N ALA A 3 -31.49 -5.03 -9.89
CA ALA A 3 -31.43 -6.00 -8.78
C ALA A 3 -31.70 -5.39 -7.39
N LEU A 4 -32.31 -4.20 -7.32
CA LEU A 4 -32.62 -3.52 -6.05
C LEU A 4 -34.12 -3.36 -5.76
N SER A 5 -35.01 -3.80 -6.66
CA SER A 5 -36.46 -3.64 -6.51
C SER A 5 -37.20 -4.89 -6.01
N LEU A 6 -36.49 -6.00 -5.71
CA LEU A 6 -37.14 -7.28 -5.36
C LEU A 6 -37.05 -7.68 -3.87
N SER A 7 -36.46 -6.84 -3.01
CA SER A 7 -36.37 -7.13 -1.56
C SER A 7 -37.33 -6.30 -0.69
N LEU A 8 -38.05 -5.32 -1.26
CA LEU A 8 -38.98 -4.48 -0.50
C LEU A 8 -40.42 -5.01 -0.47
N ILE A 9 -40.76 -6.01 -1.30
CA ILE A 9 -42.12 -6.54 -1.43
C ILE A 9 -42.38 -7.72 -0.47
N PHE A 10 -41.34 -8.29 0.15
CA PHE A 10 -41.49 -9.45 1.07
C PHE A 10 -41.79 -9.06 2.54
N SER A 11 -41.74 -7.78 2.91
CA SER A 11 -41.97 -7.34 4.31
C SER A 11 -43.40 -6.87 4.60
N ALA A 12 -44.32 -6.90 3.63
CA ALA A 12 -45.66 -6.29 3.78
C ALA A 12 -46.83 -7.29 3.82
N VAL A 13 -46.60 -8.61 3.84
CA VAL A 13 -47.67 -9.63 3.72
C VAL A 13 -47.66 -10.65 4.87
N VAL A 14 -47.65 -10.19 6.13
CA VAL A 14 -47.96 -11.06 7.31
C VAL A 14 -48.79 -10.31 8.37
N MET A 15 -49.74 -9.48 7.95
CA MET A 15 -50.62 -8.74 8.88
C MET A 15 -52.04 -8.64 8.31
N SER A 16 -52.75 -9.76 8.09
CA SER A 16 -54.22 -9.81 8.05
C SER A 16 -54.78 -11.19 7.66
N SER A 17 -54.99 -12.06 8.66
CA SER A 17 -56.00 -13.12 8.56
C SER A 17 -56.32 -13.69 9.94
N GLY A 18 -57.49 -13.34 10.46
CA GLY A 18 -58.01 -13.91 11.71
C GLY A 18 -59.22 -13.16 12.25
N MET A 19 -60.38 -13.25 11.60
CA MET A 19 -61.69 -12.89 12.19
C MET A 19 -62.80 -13.83 11.68
N ALA A 20 -63.76 -14.07 12.58
CA ALA A 20 -65.00 -14.87 12.52
C ALA A 20 -64.79 -16.39 12.78
N GLN A 21 -65.45 -17.05 13.75
CA GLN A 21 -66.87 -16.96 14.14
C GLN A 21 -67.18 -17.45 15.58
N THR A 22 -68.19 -16.81 16.19
CA THR A 22 -69.20 -17.29 17.17
C THR A 22 -68.85 -17.88 18.54
N GLN A 23 -69.40 -17.19 19.54
CA GLN A 23 -69.64 -17.57 20.92
C GLN A 23 -70.67 -18.72 21.01
N THR A 24 -70.41 -19.69 21.90
CA THR A 24 -71.41 -20.36 22.73
C THR A 24 -70.87 -20.49 24.15
N GLY A 25 -71.75 -20.29 25.12
CA GLY A 25 -71.43 -19.84 26.46
C GLY A 25 -70.72 -20.84 27.37
N THR A 26 -69.84 -20.31 28.20
CA THR A 26 -69.95 -20.51 29.65
C THR A 26 -69.33 -19.30 30.35
N SER A 27 -70.11 -18.72 31.25
CA SER A 27 -69.85 -17.48 31.98
C SER A 27 -68.50 -17.47 32.71
N PRO A 28 -67.58 -16.54 32.44
CA PRO A 28 -66.57 -16.15 33.41
C PRO A 28 -67.22 -15.11 34.33
N ALA A 29 -67.48 -15.53 35.57
CA ALA A 29 -67.99 -14.66 36.61
C ALA A 29 -67.21 -13.33 36.64
N LYS A 30 -67.95 -12.22 36.48
CA LYS A 30 -67.46 -10.85 36.71
C LYS A 30 -66.57 -10.84 37.96
N PRO A 31 -65.37 -10.23 37.92
CA PRO A 31 -64.60 -10.03 39.15
C PRO A 31 -65.47 -9.20 40.09
N LYS A 32 -65.81 -9.78 41.25
CA LYS A 32 -66.49 -9.08 42.33
C LYS A 32 -65.71 -7.79 42.58
N THR A 33 -66.36 -6.65 42.33
CA THR A 33 -65.87 -5.28 42.49
C THR A 33 -64.72 -5.15 43.47
N ALA A 34 -63.49 -5.02 42.97
CA ALA A 34 -62.32 -4.71 43.78
C ALA A 34 -62.40 -3.24 44.21
N TYR A 35 -63.20 -2.97 45.25
CA TYR A 35 -63.21 -1.67 45.90
C TYR A 35 -61.77 -1.32 46.34
N THR A 36 -61.32 -0.09 46.12
CA THR A 36 -60.03 0.36 46.65
C THR A 36 -60.01 0.23 48.18
N ILE A 37 -58.84 0.09 48.81
CA ILE A 37 -58.74 0.04 50.29
C ILE A 37 -59.52 1.20 50.94
N GLN A 38 -59.46 2.38 50.32
CA GLN A 38 -60.19 3.57 50.75
C GLN A 38 -61.72 3.42 50.61
N GLN A 39 -62.20 2.80 49.52
CA GLN A 39 -63.62 2.49 49.35
C GLN A 39 -64.09 1.39 50.31
N GLN A 40 -63.26 0.36 50.56
CA GLN A 40 -63.54 -0.68 51.56
C GLN A 40 -63.63 -0.07 52.96
N PHE A 41 -62.68 0.78 53.34
CA PHE A 41 -62.69 1.52 54.60
C PHE A 41 -63.91 2.42 54.76
N ASN A 42 -64.26 3.21 53.74
CA ASN A 42 -65.43 4.08 53.77
C ASN A 42 -66.74 3.29 53.86
N SER A 43 -66.85 2.16 53.17
CA SER A 43 -68.00 1.26 53.26
C SER A 43 -68.14 0.62 54.65
N LEU A 44 -67.02 0.29 55.29
CA LEU A 44 -66.97 -0.25 56.64
C LEU A 44 -67.41 0.81 57.67
N LYS A 45 -66.91 2.04 57.53
CA LYS A 45 -67.29 3.21 58.33
C LYS A 45 -68.74 3.65 58.13
N PHE A 46 -69.32 3.44 56.96
CA PHE A 46 -70.74 3.77 56.70
C PHE A 46 -71.68 2.72 57.28
N ARG A 47 -71.32 1.43 57.18
CA ARG A 47 -72.12 0.30 57.68
C ARG A 47 -72.00 0.06 59.18
N SER A 48 -71.11 0.78 59.86
CA SER A 48 -70.88 0.68 61.31
C SER A 48 -71.89 1.51 62.11
N SER A 49 -72.41 0.93 63.18
CA SER A 49 -73.39 1.59 64.05
C SER A 49 -72.72 2.65 64.93
N PRO A 50 -73.28 3.87 65.09
CA PRO A 50 -72.73 4.84 66.02
C PRO A 50 -72.90 4.36 67.47
N TYR A 51 -71.88 4.55 68.28
CA TYR A 51 -71.85 4.21 69.70
C TYR A 51 -71.16 5.34 70.46
N LYS A 52 -71.74 5.80 71.56
CA LYS A 52 -71.15 6.89 72.37
C LYS A 52 -70.90 6.37 73.77
N GLU A 53 -69.67 6.50 74.21
CA GLU A 53 -69.25 6.11 75.56
C GLU A 53 -68.27 7.17 76.08
N PHE A 54 -68.45 7.61 77.33
CA PHE A 54 -67.65 8.67 77.98
C PHE A 54 -67.43 9.96 77.16
N GLY A 55 -68.43 10.40 76.38
CA GLY A 55 -68.34 11.64 75.58
C GLY A 55 -67.56 11.51 74.27
N HIS A 56 -67.14 10.30 73.90
CA HIS A 56 -66.44 10.01 72.65
C HIS A 56 -67.35 9.28 71.65
N ASP A 57 -67.20 9.64 70.37
CA ASP A 57 -67.94 9.01 69.27
C ASP A 57 -67.17 7.80 68.73
N TYR A 58 -67.72 6.61 68.94
CA TYR A 58 -67.23 5.35 68.40
C TYR A 58 -68.15 4.84 67.30
N ARG A 59 -67.65 3.94 66.45
CA ARG A 59 -68.51 3.16 65.54
C ARG A 59 -68.25 1.68 65.71
N VAL A 60 -69.33 0.91 65.89
CA VAL A 60 -69.30 -0.54 66.03
C VAL A 60 -69.22 -1.16 64.65
N VAL A 61 -68.10 -1.83 64.41
CA VAL A 61 -67.78 -2.49 63.15
C VAL A 61 -67.89 -4.00 63.35
N ARG A 62 -68.36 -4.72 62.33
CA ARG A 62 -68.32 -6.19 62.34
C ARG A 62 -66.88 -6.68 62.17
N GLU A 63 -66.46 -7.61 63.02
CA GLU A 63 -65.12 -8.22 62.98
C GLU A 63 -64.75 -8.74 61.59
N SER A 64 -65.67 -9.45 60.93
CA SER A 64 -65.47 -9.97 59.57
C SER A 64 -65.17 -8.89 58.51
N GLY A 65 -65.68 -7.67 58.69
CA GLY A 65 -65.41 -6.55 57.80
C GLY A 65 -64.05 -5.90 58.07
N LEU A 66 -63.62 -5.90 59.34
CA LEU A 66 -62.28 -5.45 59.74
C LEU A 66 -61.22 -6.44 59.24
N ASP A 67 -61.46 -7.74 59.39
CA ASP A 67 -60.58 -8.81 58.91
C ASP A 67 -60.45 -8.79 57.39
N ALA A 68 -61.55 -8.56 56.67
CA ALA A 68 -61.52 -8.43 55.21
C ALA A 68 -60.69 -7.22 54.75
N LEU A 69 -60.78 -6.08 55.44
CA LEU A 69 -59.97 -4.89 55.17
C LEU A 69 -58.49 -5.15 55.52
N LEU A 70 -58.20 -5.77 56.65
CA LEU A 70 -56.83 -6.14 57.04
C LEU A 70 -56.19 -7.09 56.03
N LYS A 71 -56.96 -8.06 55.54
CA LYS A 71 -56.51 -9.00 54.50
C LYS A 71 -56.20 -8.27 53.19
N SER A 72 -57.07 -7.36 52.73
CA SER A 72 -56.82 -6.61 51.50
C SER A 72 -55.63 -5.65 51.62
N VAL A 73 -55.43 -5.03 52.79
CA VAL A 73 -54.22 -4.23 53.09
C VAL A 73 -52.97 -5.10 53.06
N GLN A 74 -52.97 -6.28 53.70
CA GLN A 74 -51.83 -7.19 53.67
C GLN A 74 -51.52 -7.70 52.26
N ASP A 75 -52.54 -8.05 51.48
CA ASP A 75 -52.35 -8.55 50.12
C ASP A 75 -51.80 -7.45 49.20
N THR A 76 -52.24 -6.21 49.34
CA THR A 76 -51.69 -5.06 48.60
C THR A 76 -50.27 -4.71 49.02
N LEU A 77 -49.93 -4.79 50.32
CA LEU A 77 -48.56 -4.64 50.80
C LEU A 77 -47.64 -5.73 50.25
N LYS A 78 -48.05 -7.00 50.31
CA LYS A 78 -47.29 -8.13 49.75
C LYS A 78 -47.09 -7.98 48.24
N ALA A 79 -48.14 -7.62 47.52
CA ALA A 79 -48.06 -7.37 46.07
C ALA A 79 -47.09 -6.23 45.75
N ARG A 80 -47.10 -5.15 46.56
CA ARG A 80 -46.19 -4.02 46.39
C ARG A 80 -44.74 -4.41 46.70
N GLU A 81 -44.50 -5.15 47.78
CA GLU A 81 -43.17 -5.67 48.13
C GLU A 81 -42.61 -6.57 47.02
N LEU A 82 -43.43 -7.49 46.51
CA LEU A 82 -43.08 -8.34 45.35
C LEU A 82 -42.75 -7.50 44.12
N SER A 83 -43.55 -6.46 43.82
CA SER A 83 -43.29 -5.57 42.67
C SER A 83 -41.96 -4.81 42.82
N ILE A 84 -41.65 -4.32 44.01
CA ILE A 84 -40.40 -3.59 44.29
C ILE A 84 -39.21 -4.55 44.18
N LYS A 85 -39.34 -5.77 44.72
CA LYS A 85 -38.29 -6.80 44.64
C LYS A 85 -38.04 -7.22 43.19
N ASN A 86 -39.09 -7.38 42.39
CA ASN A 86 -38.97 -7.74 40.98
C ASN A 86 -38.39 -6.59 40.15
N ALA A 87 -38.83 -5.36 40.38
CA ALA A 87 -38.27 -4.17 39.73
C ALA A 87 -36.77 -4.01 40.07
N GLY A 88 -36.40 -4.20 41.33
CA GLY A 88 -35.00 -4.16 41.78
C GLY A 88 -34.13 -5.22 41.09
N LYS A 89 -34.64 -6.45 40.96
CA LYS A 89 -33.97 -7.52 40.20
C LYS A 89 -33.83 -7.18 38.72
N GLU A 90 -34.87 -6.65 38.09
CA GLU A 90 -34.83 -6.26 36.68
C GLU A 90 -33.82 -5.13 36.43
N THR A 91 -33.78 -4.13 37.31
CA THR A 91 -32.78 -3.05 37.23
C THR A 91 -31.36 -3.56 37.44
N ALA A 92 -31.14 -4.52 38.35
CA ALA A 92 -29.82 -5.11 38.56
C ALA A 92 -29.35 -5.86 37.30
N VAL A 93 -30.22 -6.67 36.70
CA VAL A 93 -29.92 -7.40 35.46
C VAL A 93 -29.64 -6.44 34.30
N LYS A 94 -30.41 -5.35 34.18
CA LYS A 94 -30.14 -4.32 33.16
C LYS A 94 -28.79 -3.65 33.40
N LEU A 95 -28.45 -3.27 34.63
CA LEU A 95 -27.16 -2.67 34.96
C LEU A 95 -25.99 -3.59 34.59
N GLU A 96 -26.08 -4.86 34.94
CA GLU A 96 -25.05 -5.86 34.63
C GLU A 96 -24.86 -6.00 33.12
N LYS A 97 -25.96 -6.12 32.36
CA LYS A 97 -25.91 -6.17 30.90
C LYS A 97 -25.27 -4.91 30.30
N THR A 98 -25.62 -3.74 30.82
CA THR A 98 -25.08 -2.46 30.33
C THR A 98 -23.59 -2.34 30.64
N GLN A 99 -23.13 -2.80 31.81
CA GLN A 99 -21.70 -2.85 32.15
C GLN A 99 -20.93 -3.79 31.24
N GLN A 100 -21.47 -4.98 30.94
CA GLN A 100 -20.86 -5.92 30.01
C GLN A 100 -20.75 -5.33 28.60
N GLU A 101 -21.80 -4.67 28.11
CA GLU A 101 -21.78 -4.01 26.81
C GLU A 101 -20.77 -2.85 26.76
N LEU A 102 -20.70 -2.05 27.83
CA LEU A 102 -19.73 -0.96 27.94
C LEU A 102 -18.29 -1.49 27.96
N ALA A 103 -18.03 -2.58 28.68
CA ALA A 103 -16.73 -3.24 28.69
C ALA A 103 -16.36 -3.78 27.30
N ALA A 104 -17.31 -4.39 26.58
CA ALA A 104 -17.11 -4.87 25.22
C ALA A 104 -16.83 -3.71 24.24
N GLN A 105 -17.58 -2.61 24.33
CA GLN A 105 -17.34 -1.41 23.51
C GLN A 105 -15.98 -0.79 23.83
N GLN A 106 -15.59 -0.71 25.10
CA GLN A 106 -14.28 -0.18 25.49
C GLN A 106 -13.13 -1.04 24.94
N ALA A 107 -13.28 -2.37 24.97
CA ALA A 107 -12.31 -3.30 24.36
C ALA A 107 -12.24 -3.11 22.84
N GLN A 108 -13.39 -2.95 22.16
CA GLN A 108 -13.43 -2.70 20.72
C GLN A 108 -12.79 -1.35 20.35
N VAL A 109 -13.04 -0.28 21.12
CA VAL A 109 -12.40 1.03 20.92
C VAL A 109 -10.89 0.94 21.12
N GLN A 110 -10.41 0.20 22.12
CA GLN A 110 -8.98 -0.03 22.30
C GLN A 110 -8.37 -0.80 21.12
N ALA A 111 -9.05 -1.84 20.64
CA ALA A 111 -8.61 -2.60 19.47
C ALA A 111 -8.56 -1.71 18.21
N LEU A 112 -9.58 -0.89 17.96
CA LEU A 112 -9.59 0.06 16.85
C LEU A 112 -8.50 1.11 16.96
N ARG A 113 -8.22 1.61 18.17
CA ARG A 113 -7.10 2.54 18.41
C ARG A 113 -5.75 1.89 18.14
N GLN A 114 -5.56 0.64 18.56
CA GLN A 114 -4.34 -0.11 18.26
C GLN A 114 -4.20 -0.37 16.76
N ASP A 115 -5.28 -0.73 16.07
CA ASP A 115 -5.27 -0.95 14.62
C ASP A 115 -4.94 0.34 13.85
N ASN A 116 -5.54 1.47 14.25
CA ASN A 116 -5.19 2.77 13.68
C ASN A 116 -3.73 3.15 13.95
N ALA A 117 -3.22 2.95 15.17
CA ALA A 117 -1.82 3.21 15.48
C ALA A 117 -0.86 2.35 14.64
N ARG A 118 -1.20 1.07 14.42
CA ARG A 118 -0.43 0.17 13.55
C ARG A 118 -0.46 0.62 12.09
N LYS A 119 -1.63 1.03 11.59
CA LYS A 119 -1.77 1.54 10.22
C LYS A 119 -0.99 2.84 10.01
N GLU A 120 -1.02 3.74 10.98
CA GLU A 120 -0.23 4.98 10.94
C GLU A 120 1.27 4.67 10.89
N GLN A 121 1.75 3.73 11.71
CA GLN A 121 3.13 3.25 11.66
C GLN A 121 3.49 2.62 10.32
N GLN A 122 2.59 1.82 9.74
CA GLN A 122 2.79 1.24 8.41
C GLN A 122 2.84 2.32 7.32
N ILE A 123 1.99 3.33 7.39
CA ILE A 123 2.03 4.46 6.44
C ILE A 123 3.36 5.20 6.56
N GLN A 124 3.84 5.47 7.78
CA GLN A 124 5.15 6.11 7.98
C GLN A 124 6.32 5.25 7.48
N GLN A 125 6.25 3.94 7.70
CA GLN A 125 7.24 3.00 7.15
C GLN A 125 7.20 2.96 5.63
N ILE A 126 6.00 2.90 5.04
CA ILE A 126 5.83 2.90 3.58
C ILE A 126 6.29 4.22 2.98
N ASP A 127 5.98 5.36 3.60
CA ASP A 127 6.48 6.67 3.17
C ASP A 127 8.00 6.72 3.24
N HIS A 128 8.60 6.16 4.29
CA HIS A 128 10.05 6.03 4.40
C HIS A 128 10.62 5.09 3.32
N ASP A 129 10.03 3.93 3.09
CA ASP A 129 10.50 2.94 2.10
C ASP A 129 10.27 3.39 0.65
N ILE A 130 9.25 4.22 0.39
CA ILE A 130 8.97 4.80 -0.93
C ILE A 130 9.89 5.98 -1.21
N SER A 131 10.10 6.85 -0.21
CA SER A 131 11.00 7.99 -0.34
C SER A 131 12.43 7.50 -0.42
N HIS A 132 12.85 6.62 0.47
CA HIS A 132 14.22 6.16 0.58
C HIS A 132 14.40 4.76 -0.01
N LEU A 133 15.22 4.67 -1.06
CA LEU A 133 15.64 3.40 -1.63
C LEU A 133 17.09 3.14 -1.17
N SER A 134 17.31 2.03 -0.45
CA SER A 134 18.66 1.64 -0.06
C SER A 134 19.45 1.14 -1.28
N VAL A 135 20.29 2.02 -1.83
CA VAL A 135 21.20 1.68 -2.92
C VAL A 135 22.60 1.63 -2.33
N LEU A 136 23.21 0.43 -2.31
CA LEU A 136 24.53 0.18 -1.72
C LEU A 136 24.62 0.50 -0.21
N GLY A 137 23.50 0.39 0.53
CA GLY A 137 23.47 0.62 1.98
C GLY A 137 23.32 2.09 2.41
N LEU A 138 23.16 3.01 1.46
CA LEU A 138 22.80 4.40 1.72
C LEU A 138 21.34 4.64 1.33
N ASP A 139 20.57 5.25 2.23
CA ASP A 139 19.21 5.68 1.94
C ASP A 139 19.24 6.94 1.08
N MET A 140 18.76 6.83 -0.16
CA MET A 140 18.63 7.97 -1.06
C MET A 140 17.19 8.16 -1.49
N ASP A 141 16.78 9.42 -1.58
CA ASP A 141 15.47 9.78 -2.09
C ASP A 141 15.27 9.27 -3.54
N LYS A 142 14.12 8.71 -3.86
CA LYS A 142 13.81 8.14 -5.18
C LYS A 142 13.99 9.16 -6.30
N GLN A 143 13.69 10.43 -6.07
CA GLN A 143 13.89 11.50 -7.06
C GLN A 143 15.38 11.78 -7.29
N VAL A 144 16.18 11.76 -6.22
CA VAL A 144 17.63 11.91 -6.29
C VAL A 144 18.26 10.72 -6.99
N TYR A 145 17.80 9.49 -6.73
CA TYR A 145 18.26 8.29 -7.43
C TYR A 145 18.02 8.37 -8.95
N VAL A 146 16.81 8.75 -9.37
CA VAL A 146 16.49 8.91 -10.81
C VAL A 146 17.35 10.00 -11.45
N LEU A 147 17.56 11.12 -10.75
CA LEU A 147 18.41 12.21 -11.25
C LEU A 147 19.87 11.77 -11.39
N VAL A 148 20.44 11.14 -10.36
CA VAL A 148 21.83 10.67 -10.35
C VAL A 148 22.05 9.56 -11.38
N SER A 149 21.14 8.60 -11.49
CA SER A 149 21.24 7.51 -12.49
C SER A 149 21.22 8.04 -13.92
N ILE A 150 20.31 8.96 -14.25
CA ILE A 150 20.29 9.59 -15.57
C ILE A 150 21.55 10.44 -15.79
N ALA A 151 22.02 11.18 -14.79
CA ALA A 151 23.26 11.95 -14.88
C ALA A 151 24.47 11.06 -15.17
N ILE A 152 24.58 9.89 -14.51
CA ILE A 152 25.63 8.91 -14.77
C ILE A 152 25.52 8.35 -16.19
N ILE A 153 24.32 7.94 -16.63
CA ILE A 153 24.09 7.40 -17.98
C ILE A 153 24.48 8.44 -19.05
N LEU A 154 24.04 9.69 -18.89
CA LEU A 154 24.39 10.78 -19.81
C LEU A 154 25.89 11.12 -19.76
N GLY A 155 26.50 11.12 -18.58
CA GLY A 155 27.92 11.36 -18.41
C GLY A 155 28.79 10.31 -19.11
N LEU A 156 28.47 9.02 -18.92
CA LEU A 156 29.13 7.93 -19.64
C LEU A 156 28.85 7.99 -21.15
N GLY A 157 27.62 8.32 -21.55
CA GLY A 157 27.26 8.50 -22.96
C GLY A 157 28.08 9.60 -23.63
N ALA A 158 28.26 10.75 -22.96
CA ALA A 158 29.09 11.85 -23.44
C ALA A 158 30.57 11.45 -23.53
N LEU A 159 31.12 10.81 -22.50
CA LEU A 159 32.49 10.29 -22.51
C LEU A 159 32.74 9.29 -23.64
N ALA A 160 31.80 8.36 -23.86
CA ALA A 160 31.87 7.41 -24.96
C ALA A 160 31.84 8.11 -26.32
N ALA A 161 31.01 9.14 -26.50
CA ALA A 161 30.97 9.94 -27.72
C ALA A 161 32.30 10.68 -27.96
N VAL A 162 32.91 11.25 -26.91
CA VAL A 162 34.22 11.89 -26.99
C VAL A 162 35.30 10.88 -27.42
N PHE A 163 35.32 9.69 -26.81
CA PHE A 163 36.26 8.64 -27.21
C PHE A 163 36.05 8.17 -28.65
N ALA A 164 34.81 8.00 -29.09
CA ALA A 164 34.50 7.62 -30.46
C ALA A 164 34.99 8.68 -31.46
N PHE A 165 34.80 9.97 -31.15
CA PHE A 165 35.30 11.07 -31.99
C PHE A 165 36.83 11.11 -32.03
N MET A 166 37.47 11.00 -30.87
CA MET A 166 38.93 11.01 -30.76
C MET A 166 39.56 9.81 -31.48
N TYR A 167 38.94 8.63 -31.35
CA TYR A 167 39.36 7.42 -32.05
C TYR A 167 39.26 7.58 -33.57
N LYS A 168 38.16 8.15 -34.09
CA LYS A 168 38.00 8.40 -35.53
C LYS A 168 39.07 9.34 -36.08
N ASN A 169 39.37 10.41 -35.35
CA ASN A 169 40.41 11.36 -35.74
C ASN A 169 41.81 10.71 -35.73
N SER A 170 42.13 9.97 -34.65
CA SER A 170 43.40 9.26 -34.52
C SER A 170 43.60 8.20 -35.61
N ASN A 171 42.54 7.47 -35.95
CA ASN A 171 42.59 6.47 -37.02
C ASN A 171 42.85 7.12 -38.39
N SER A 172 42.25 8.28 -38.67
CA SER A 172 42.50 9.03 -39.91
C SER A 172 43.96 9.47 -40.02
N VAL A 173 44.51 10.07 -38.95
CA VAL A 173 45.91 10.51 -38.91
C VAL A 173 46.86 9.32 -39.07
N THR A 174 46.55 8.19 -38.42
CA THR A 174 47.37 6.98 -38.54
C THR A 174 47.40 6.46 -39.97
N GLN A 175 46.24 6.41 -40.66
CA GLN A 175 46.21 6.01 -42.06
C GLN A 175 46.98 6.98 -42.98
N GLU A 176 46.91 8.27 -42.73
CA GLU A 176 47.68 9.26 -43.48
C GLU A 176 49.19 9.05 -43.30
N LYS A 177 49.64 8.79 -42.07
CA LYS A 177 51.06 8.49 -41.79
C LYS A 177 51.52 7.19 -42.44
N ILE A 178 50.67 6.15 -42.45
CA ILE A 178 50.97 4.90 -43.14
C ILE A 178 51.14 5.14 -44.64
N ARG A 179 50.24 5.90 -45.27
CA ARG A 179 50.35 6.24 -46.71
C ARG A 179 51.60 7.05 -47.03
N ALA A 180 51.89 8.08 -46.23
CA ALA A 180 53.09 8.90 -46.41
C ALA A 180 54.37 8.07 -46.23
N TYR A 181 54.38 7.12 -45.29
CA TYR A 181 55.50 6.19 -45.12
C TYR A 181 55.66 5.28 -46.34
N GLU A 182 54.56 4.75 -46.88
CA GLU A 182 54.57 3.91 -48.07
C GLU A 182 55.07 4.66 -49.32
N GLU A 183 54.66 5.92 -49.48
CA GLU A 183 55.14 6.80 -50.56
C GLU A 183 56.64 7.07 -50.45
N ILE A 184 57.15 7.40 -49.26
CA ILE A 184 58.59 7.63 -49.03
C ILE A 184 59.39 6.33 -49.24
N ASP A 185 58.87 5.18 -48.81
CA ASP A 185 59.55 3.89 -49.01
C ASP A 185 59.61 3.52 -50.50
N GLN A 186 58.56 3.81 -51.27
CA GLN A 186 58.57 3.64 -52.73
C GLN A 186 59.59 4.58 -53.38
N GLU A 187 59.59 5.87 -53.03
CA GLU A 187 60.55 6.84 -53.57
C GLU A 187 62.00 6.43 -53.24
N LEU A 188 62.27 5.94 -52.03
CA LEU A 188 63.59 5.43 -51.66
C LEU A 188 63.98 4.17 -52.44
N LYS A 189 63.04 3.26 -52.70
CA LYS A 189 63.29 2.08 -53.54
C LYS A 189 63.62 2.49 -54.96
N ASP A 190 62.88 3.43 -55.53
CA ASP A 190 63.10 3.94 -56.87
C ASP A 190 64.42 4.69 -56.97
N HIS A 191 64.75 5.52 -55.98
CA HIS A 191 66.05 6.20 -55.92
C HIS A 191 67.22 5.21 -55.82
N LYS A 192 67.09 4.16 -55.00
CA LYS A 192 68.09 3.09 -54.90
C LYS A 192 68.22 2.30 -56.21
N ALA A 193 67.11 2.03 -56.89
CA ALA A 193 67.11 1.37 -58.19
C ALA A 193 67.82 2.24 -59.24
N ALA A 194 67.46 3.52 -59.34
CA ALA A 194 68.07 4.47 -60.27
C ALA A 194 69.57 4.67 -59.98
N ALA A 195 69.98 4.76 -58.71
CA ALA A 195 71.39 4.84 -58.33
C ALA A 195 72.16 3.58 -58.77
N ARG A 196 71.58 2.39 -58.55
CA ARG A 196 72.18 1.13 -59.01
C ARG A 196 72.30 1.07 -60.53
N GLU A 197 71.29 1.51 -61.27
CA GLU A 197 71.34 1.59 -62.73
C GLU A 197 72.45 2.51 -63.23
N ARG A 198 72.64 3.68 -62.59
CA ARG A 198 73.75 4.60 -62.89
C ARG A 198 75.10 3.96 -62.62
N GLU A 199 75.28 3.29 -61.50
CA GLU A 199 76.52 2.56 -61.19
C GLU A 199 76.81 1.45 -62.21
N VAL A 200 75.79 0.70 -62.60
CA VAL A 200 75.93 -0.36 -63.62
C VAL A 200 76.30 0.25 -64.97
N LYS A 201 75.67 1.37 -65.36
CA LYS A 201 76.00 2.07 -66.60
C LYS A 201 77.43 2.60 -66.58
N LEU A 202 77.86 3.25 -65.49
CA LEU A 202 79.23 3.75 -65.33
C LEU A 202 80.25 2.60 -65.40
N LYS A 203 79.99 1.47 -64.74
CA LYS A 203 80.86 0.28 -64.83
C LYS A 203 80.97 -0.25 -66.25
N ARG A 204 79.86 -0.28 -67.00
CA ARG A 204 79.86 -0.67 -68.43
C ARG A 204 80.67 0.29 -69.29
N GLU A 205 80.53 1.60 -69.05
CA GLU A 205 81.31 2.63 -69.74
C GLU A 205 82.81 2.49 -69.44
N MET A 206 83.20 2.36 -68.17
CA MET A 206 84.59 2.14 -67.75
C MET A 206 85.19 0.86 -68.38
N GLN A 207 84.43 -0.23 -68.46
CA GLN A 207 84.88 -1.44 -69.15
C GLN A 207 85.08 -1.19 -70.65
N SER A 208 84.17 -0.46 -71.29
CA SER A 208 84.31 -0.12 -72.72
C SER A 208 85.52 0.78 -72.99
N GLU A 209 85.83 1.72 -72.09
CA GLU A 209 87.02 2.55 -72.16
C GLU A 209 88.30 1.73 -71.95
N ALA A 210 88.32 0.84 -70.96
CA ALA A 210 89.44 -0.07 -70.73
C ALA A 210 89.72 -0.96 -71.95
N ASN A 211 88.68 -1.54 -72.54
CA ASN A 211 88.80 -2.36 -73.76
C ASN A 211 89.34 -1.54 -74.95
N LYS A 212 88.85 -0.31 -75.15
CA LYS A 212 89.38 0.60 -76.20
C LYS A 212 90.84 0.95 -75.98
N VAL A 213 91.27 1.20 -74.74
CA VAL A 213 92.68 1.48 -74.43
C VAL A 213 93.56 0.25 -74.70
N GLU A 214 93.07 -0.95 -74.40
CA GLU A 214 93.78 -2.19 -74.69
C GLU A 214 93.94 -2.42 -76.20
N GLU A 215 92.86 -2.21 -76.98
CA GLU A 215 92.89 -2.26 -78.45
C GLU A 215 93.87 -1.25 -79.04
N LEU A 216 93.82 0.02 -78.62
CA LEU A 216 94.77 1.05 -79.06
C LEU A 216 96.22 0.72 -78.70
N LYS A 217 96.48 0.12 -77.53
CA LYS A 217 97.83 -0.36 -77.16
C LYS A 217 98.31 -1.48 -78.07
N GLN A 218 97.42 -2.39 -78.47
CA GLN A 218 97.75 -3.46 -79.41
C GLN A 218 98.07 -2.88 -80.80
N GLU A 219 97.25 -1.96 -81.32
CA GLU A 219 97.51 -1.26 -82.58
C GLU A 219 98.86 -0.51 -82.55
N LEU A 220 99.16 0.20 -81.45
CA LEU A 220 100.42 0.93 -81.30
C LEU A 220 101.62 -0.03 -81.23
N ALA A 221 101.46 -1.21 -80.63
CA ALA A 221 102.48 -2.26 -80.64
C ALA A 221 102.71 -2.84 -82.04
N GLU A 222 101.66 -3.02 -82.84
CA GLU A 222 101.77 -3.44 -84.25
C GLU A 222 102.44 -2.36 -85.11
N LEU A 223 102.08 -1.09 -84.94
CA LEU A 223 102.70 0.03 -85.63
C LEU A 223 104.19 0.16 -85.28
N ARG A 224 104.57 -0.04 -84.01
CA ARG A 224 105.98 -0.09 -83.58
C ARG A 224 106.74 -1.25 -84.21
N LYS A 225 106.11 -2.42 -84.37
CA LYS A 225 106.72 -3.53 -85.12
C LYS A 225 106.93 -3.20 -86.59
N ARG A 226 106.00 -2.47 -87.22
CA ARG A 226 106.13 -2.00 -88.62
C ARG A 226 107.21 -0.93 -88.82
N THR A 227 107.49 -0.10 -87.82
CA THR A 227 108.52 0.95 -87.89
C THR A 227 109.91 0.48 -87.44
N ALA A 228 110.04 -0.74 -86.91
CA ALA A 228 111.30 -1.38 -86.54
C ALA A 228 111.90 -2.27 -87.66
N VAL A 229 111.44 -2.09 -88.90
CA VAL A 229 111.97 -2.68 -90.15
C VAL A 229 112.52 -1.55 -91.00
#